data_AF-A0A843XMF5-F1
#
_entry.id   AF-A0A843XMF5-F1
#
_cell.length_a   1.000
_cell.length_b   1.000
_cell.length_c   1.000
_cell.angle_alpha   90.00
_cell.angle_beta   90.00
_cell.angle_gamma   90.00
#
_symmetry.space_group_name_H-M   'P 1'
#
loop_
_entity.id
_entity.type
_entity.pdbx_description
1 polymer ?
#
loop_
_entity_poly.entity_id
_entity_poly.type
_entity_poly.pdbx_seq_one_letter_code
_entity_poly.pdbx_strand_id
1 'polypeptide(L)'
;MNDVFSPFRSKGGKFVLRIEDTDLERSTKKSEEAVLRDLSWLGLEWDEGPDVGGEFGPYRQSERNLLYKSYAEKLLNNGHVYKCFCSNEELEQMKEVAKLKQLPPVYTGKWAFASDKEVEEELAKGTAYTYRFRVPKEGTLKINDLIRGEVWWSRI
;
A
#
# COMPACT_ATOMS: atom_id res chain seq x y z
N MET A 1 18.36 6.16 -30.56
CA MET A 1 17.48 6.68 -29.50
C MET A 1 18.36 6.89 -28.28
N ASN A 2 18.40 8.09 -27.71
CA ASN A 2 19.27 8.37 -26.56
C ASN A 2 18.57 7.88 -25.30
N ASP A 3 19.19 6.92 -24.59
CA ASP A 3 18.73 6.44 -23.29
C ASP A 3 18.62 7.62 -22.31
N VAL A 4 17.39 7.97 -21.94
CA VAL A 4 17.05 9.10 -21.06
C VAL A 4 17.68 8.94 -19.67
N PHE A 5 18.02 7.71 -19.28
CA PHE A 5 18.63 7.41 -17.99
C PHE A 5 20.16 7.31 -18.05
N SER A 6 20.79 7.46 -19.22
CA SER A 6 22.25 7.41 -19.39
C SER A 6 23.03 8.34 -18.44
N PRO A 7 22.60 9.61 -18.19
CA PRO A 7 23.26 10.47 -17.21
C PRO A 7 23.15 9.98 -15.75
N PHE A 8 22.11 9.22 -15.41
CA PHE A 8 21.95 8.61 -14.08
C PHE A 8 22.79 7.34 -13.96
N ARG A 9 22.77 6.49 -14.99
CA ARG A 9 23.58 5.27 -15.08
C ARG A 9 25.08 5.57 -15.00
N SER A 10 25.55 6.64 -15.65
CA SER A 10 26.97 7.06 -15.59
C SER A 10 27.43 7.50 -14.19
N LYS A 11 26.51 7.76 -13.26
CA LYS A 11 26.79 8.04 -11.84
C LYS A 11 26.56 6.81 -10.94
N GLY A 12 26.39 5.62 -11.52
CA GLY A 12 26.10 4.38 -10.79
C GLY A 12 24.64 4.22 -10.34
N GLY A 13 23.73 5.05 -10.85
CA GLY A 13 22.29 4.86 -10.61
C GLY A 13 21.75 3.64 -11.35
N LYS A 14 20.69 3.03 -10.80
CA LYS A 14 19.95 1.94 -11.44
C LYS A 14 18.50 2.36 -11.69
N PHE A 15 17.93 1.95 -12.82
CA PHE A 15 16.50 2.05 -13.08
C PHE A 15 15.82 0.73 -12.74
N VAL A 16 14.87 0.76 -11.81
CA VAL A 16 14.17 -0.43 -11.30
C VAL A 16 12.70 -0.37 -11.70
N LEU A 17 12.21 -1.40 -12.37
CA LEU A 17 10.80 -1.57 -12.70
C LEU A 17 10.13 -2.52 -11.70
N ARG A 18 9.04 -2.06 -11.06
CA ARG A 18 8.23 -2.87 -10.14
C ARG A 18 6.78 -2.87 -10.58
N ILE A 19 6.17 -4.05 -10.65
CA ILE A 19 4.78 -4.24 -11.03
C ILE A 19 3.91 -4.21 -9.76
N GLU A 20 2.99 -3.24 -9.71
CA GLU A 20 2.06 -3.02 -8.59
C GLU A 20 0.74 -3.78 -8.82
N ASP A 21 0.81 -5.11 -8.88
CA ASP A 21 -0.29 -6.03 -9.21
C ASP A 21 -1.05 -6.58 -7.99
N THR A 22 -1.14 -5.82 -6.90
CA THR A 22 -1.83 -6.25 -5.67
C THR A 22 -3.35 -6.31 -5.80
N ASP A 23 -3.91 -5.58 -6.77
CA ASP A 23 -5.33 -5.65 -7.13
C ASP A 23 -5.53 -6.58 -8.34
N LEU A 24 -5.79 -7.86 -8.06
CA LEU A 24 -5.89 -8.89 -9.09
C LEU A 24 -7.08 -8.72 -10.04
N GLU A 25 -8.13 -8.01 -9.61
CA GLU A 25 -9.29 -7.75 -10.48
C GLU A 25 -8.97 -6.71 -11.55
N ARG A 26 -8.09 -5.74 -11.23
CA ARG A 26 -7.69 -4.67 -12.14
C ARG A 26 -6.37 -4.93 -12.86
N SER A 27 -5.50 -5.77 -12.30
CA SER A 27 -4.17 -6.05 -12.84
C SER A 27 -4.15 -7.34 -13.65
N THR A 28 -4.32 -7.22 -14.97
CA THR A 28 -4.23 -8.35 -15.88
C THR A 28 -2.81 -8.54 -16.41
N LYS A 29 -2.42 -9.78 -16.69
CA LYS A 29 -1.14 -10.09 -17.35
C LYS A 29 -0.97 -9.35 -18.69
N LYS A 30 -2.07 -9.15 -19.43
CA LYS A 30 -2.06 -8.38 -20.68
C LYS A 30 -1.69 -6.90 -20.45
N SER A 31 -2.16 -6.31 -19.35
CA SER A 31 -1.82 -4.94 -18.95
C SER A 31 -0.34 -4.83 -18.59
N GLU A 32 0.21 -5.79 -17.84
CA GLU A 32 1.65 -5.85 -17.53
C GLU A 32 2.48 -5.93 -18.82
N GLU A 33 2.17 -6.89 -19.71
CA GLU A 33 2.89 -7.05 -20.97
C GLU A 33 2.81 -5.82 -21.87
N ALA A 34 1.68 -5.10 -21.87
CA ALA A 34 1.54 -3.85 -22.60
C ALA A 34 2.48 -2.77 -22.05
N VAL A 35 2.52 -2.59 -20.73
CA VAL A 35 3.45 -1.64 -20.09
C VAL A 35 4.91 -1.96 -20.41
N LEU A 36 5.32 -3.23 -20.33
CA LEU A 36 6.69 -3.64 -20.66
C LEU A 36 7.05 -3.32 -22.11
N ARG A 37 6.15 -3.64 -23.05
CA ARG A 37 6.35 -3.34 -24.47
C ARG A 37 6.43 -1.83 -24.74
N ASP A 38 5.53 -1.05 -24.15
CA ASP A 38 5.48 0.39 -24.38
C ASP A 38 6.74 1.08 -23.84
N LEU A 39 7.21 0.69 -22.65
CA LEU A 39 8.44 1.20 -22.07
C LEU A 39 9.68 0.84 -22.91
N SER A 40 9.80 -0.40 -23.36
CA SER A 40 10.91 -0.80 -24.24
C SER A 40 10.83 -0.11 -25.61
N TRP A 41 9.62 0.06 -26.17
CA TRP A 41 9.42 0.82 -27.42
C TRP A 41 9.86 2.29 -27.28
N LEU A 42 9.66 2.90 -26.12
CA LEU A 42 10.17 4.23 -25.79
C LEU A 42 11.69 4.27 -25.53
N GLY A 43 12.37 3.12 -25.53
CA GLY A 43 13.79 2.98 -25.23
C GLY A 43 14.11 3.11 -23.73
N LEU A 44 13.14 2.85 -22.85
CA LEU A 44 13.30 2.91 -21.39
C LEU A 44 13.60 1.52 -20.84
N GLU A 45 14.86 1.13 -20.97
CA GLU A 45 15.36 -0.16 -20.48
C GLU A 45 15.70 -0.06 -18.98
N TRP A 46 15.27 -1.03 -18.18
CA TRP A 46 15.52 -1.11 -16.74
C TRP A 46 16.67 -2.07 -16.40
N ASP A 47 17.39 -1.77 -15.32
CA ASP A 47 18.47 -2.60 -14.76
C ASP A 47 17.95 -3.77 -13.93
N GLU A 48 16.82 -3.56 -13.27
CA GLU A 48 16.17 -4.56 -12.44
C GLU A 48 14.67 -4.56 -12.73
N GLY A 49 14.05 -5.73 -12.81
CA GLY A 49 12.66 -5.81 -13.25
C GLY A 49 12.06 -7.22 -13.23
N PRO A 50 10.76 -7.32 -13.58
CA PRO A 50 10.00 -8.56 -13.49
C PRO A 50 10.42 -9.65 -14.49
N ASP A 51 11.15 -9.28 -15.53
CA ASP A 51 11.66 -10.11 -16.63
C ASP A 51 13.19 -10.29 -16.60
N VAL A 52 13.94 -9.25 -16.20
CA VAL A 52 15.41 -9.28 -16.12
C VAL A 52 15.95 -9.69 -14.74
N GLY A 53 15.09 -9.75 -13.71
CA GLY A 53 15.49 -10.05 -12.35
C GLY A 53 16.24 -8.91 -11.67
N GLY A 54 17.03 -9.22 -10.64
CA GLY A 54 17.78 -8.24 -9.84
C GLY A 54 17.90 -8.64 -8.38
N GLU A 55 18.66 -7.86 -7.61
CA GLU A 55 19.01 -8.16 -6.22
C GLU A 55 17.79 -8.17 -5.28
N PHE A 56 16.78 -7.35 -5.57
CA PHE A 56 15.62 -7.12 -4.70
C PHE A 56 14.34 -7.81 -5.17
N GLY A 57 14.46 -8.72 -6.14
CA GLY A 57 13.34 -9.51 -6.64
C GLY A 57 12.61 -10.31 -5.54
N PRO A 58 11.40 -10.83 -5.82
CA PRO A 58 10.65 -10.67 -7.07
C PRO A 58 10.10 -9.25 -7.27
N TYR A 59 9.97 -8.80 -8.52
CA TYR A 59 9.52 -7.44 -8.87
C TYR A 59 8.01 -7.33 -9.17
N ARG A 60 7.26 -8.42 -9.04
CA ARG A 60 5.80 -8.40 -8.97
C ARG A 60 5.37 -8.41 -7.51
N GLN A 61 4.50 -7.50 -7.10
CA GLN A 61 4.07 -7.43 -5.70
C GLN A 61 3.22 -8.63 -5.29
N SER A 62 2.42 -9.20 -6.20
CA SER A 62 1.64 -10.42 -5.95
C SER A 62 2.53 -11.61 -5.50
N GLU A 63 3.79 -11.64 -5.92
CA GLU A 63 4.78 -12.66 -5.56
C GLU A 63 5.44 -12.40 -4.19
N ARG A 64 5.15 -11.27 -3.53
CA ARG A 64 5.80 -10.82 -2.28
C ARG A 64 4.92 -10.97 -1.02
N ASN A 65 3.81 -11.71 -1.10
CA ASN A 65 2.85 -11.85 0.00
C ASN A 65 3.47 -12.32 1.33
N LEU A 66 4.44 -13.25 1.30
CA LEU A 66 5.13 -13.70 2.52
C LEU A 66 5.90 -12.56 3.20
N LEU A 67 6.55 -11.70 2.41
CA LEU A 67 7.26 -10.53 2.92
C LEU A 67 6.28 -9.57 3.60
N TYR A 68 5.17 -9.24 2.94
CA TYR A 68 4.17 -8.33 3.49
C TYR A 68 3.54 -8.87 4.77
N LYS A 69 3.24 -10.16 4.83
CA LYS A 69 2.72 -10.80 6.05
C LYS A 69 3.69 -10.64 7.21
N SER A 70 4.99 -10.87 6.99
CA SER A 70 6.00 -10.72 8.05
C SER A 70 6.10 -9.29 8.58
N TYR A 71 5.96 -8.27 7.71
CA TYR A 71 5.95 -6.87 8.14
C TYR A 71 4.63 -6.46 8.80
N ALA A 72 3.49 -6.98 8.34
CA ALA A 72 2.20 -6.76 8.98
C ALA A 72 2.20 -7.32 10.41
N GLU A 73 2.78 -8.50 10.63
CA GLU A 73 2.97 -9.08 11.97
C GLU A 73 3.89 -8.22 12.85
N LYS A 74 5.03 -7.74 12.32
CA LYS A 74 5.91 -6.80 13.04
C LYS A 74 5.17 -5.53 13.44
N LEU A 75 4.39 -4.95 12.53
CA LEU A 75 3.61 -3.74 12.81
C LEU A 75 2.51 -4.01 13.84
N LEU A 76 1.89 -5.19 13.80
CA LEU A 76 0.86 -5.59 14.77
C LEU A 76 1.47 -5.70 16.16
N ASN A 77 2.60 -6.40 16.28
CA ASN A 77 3.30 -6.61 17.56
C ASN A 77 3.80 -5.28 18.16
N ASN A 78 4.13 -4.30 17.31
CA ASN A 78 4.52 -2.95 17.74
C ASN A 78 3.33 -1.99 17.94
N GLY A 79 2.08 -2.46 17.82
CA GLY A 79 0.87 -1.65 18.04
C GLY A 79 0.55 -0.62 16.96
N HIS A 80 1.27 -0.63 15.84
CA HIS A 80 1.07 0.31 14.72
C HIS A 80 -0.09 -0.06 13.81
N VAL A 81 -0.53 -1.32 13.84
CA VAL A 81 -1.75 -1.79 13.18
C VAL A 81 -2.62 -2.57 14.16
N TYR A 82 -3.88 -2.75 13.81
CA TYR A 82 -4.83 -3.61 14.54
C TYR A 82 -5.67 -4.42 13.55
N LYS A 83 -6.24 -5.54 14.02
CA LYS A 83 -7.18 -6.35 13.25
C LYS A 83 -8.56 -5.68 13.23
N CYS A 84 -9.16 -5.59 12.06
CA CYS A 84 -10.50 -5.04 11.86
C CYS A 84 -11.40 -6.11 11.25
N PHE A 85 -12.49 -6.44 11.95
CA PHE A 85 -13.48 -7.43 11.53
C PHE A 85 -14.75 -6.77 10.96
N CYS A 86 -14.66 -5.50 10.54
CA CYS A 86 -15.81 -4.85 9.90
C CYS A 86 -16.12 -5.52 8.57
N SER A 87 -17.38 -5.90 8.39
CA SER A 87 -17.95 -6.34 7.12
C SER A 87 -17.98 -5.19 6.10
N ASN A 88 -18.10 -5.54 4.82
CA ASN A 88 -18.25 -4.55 3.75
C ASN A 88 -19.53 -3.72 3.93
N GLU A 89 -20.61 -4.36 4.41
CA GLU A 89 -21.89 -3.73 4.70
C GLU A 89 -21.76 -2.66 5.79
N GLU A 90 -21.05 -2.97 6.89
CA GLU A 90 -20.78 -1.98 7.95
C GLU A 90 -19.94 -0.81 7.43
N LEU A 91 -18.93 -1.09 6.61
CA LEU A 91 -18.09 -0.03 6.02
C LEU A 91 -18.90 0.87 5.07
N GLU A 92 -19.84 0.31 4.31
CA GLU A 92 -20.69 1.09 3.41
C GLU A 92 -21.72 1.93 4.19
N GLN A 93 -22.30 1.38 5.25
CA GLN A 93 -23.16 2.14 6.16
C GLN A 93 -22.42 3.33 6.78
N MET A 94 -21.16 3.15 7.21
CA MET A 94 -20.35 4.26 7.72
C MET A 94 -20.17 5.38 6.68
N LYS A 95 -19.95 5.02 5.41
CA LYS A 95 -19.83 6.01 4.32
C LYS A 95 -21.15 6.74 4.08
N GLU A 96 -22.28 6.03 4.04
CA GLU A 96 -23.58 6.65 3.79
C GLU A 96 -23.97 7.60 4.94
N VAL A 97 -23.70 7.22 6.19
CA VAL A 97 -23.89 8.12 7.34
C VAL A 97 -23.01 9.37 7.24
N ALA A 98 -21.74 9.23 6.83
CA ALA A 98 -20.86 10.40 6.63
C ALA A 98 -21.38 11.31 5.52
N LYS A 99 -21.83 10.72 4.41
CA LYS A 99 -22.41 11.44 3.26
C LYS A 99 -23.69 12.20 3.64
N LEU A 100 -24.61 11.57 4.37
CA LEU A 100 -25.83 12.22 4.88
C LEU A 100 -25.50 13.40 5.79
N LYS A 101 -24.39 13.32 6.53
CA LYS A 101 -23.88 14.39 7.39
C LYS A 101 -22.98 15.40 6.65
N GLN A 102 -22.76 15.24 5.35
CA GLN A 102 -21.82 16.03 4.53
C GLN A 102 -20.40 16.07 5.13
N LEU A 103 -19.99 15.00 5.79
CA LEU A 103 -18.67 14.82 6.36
C LEU A 103 -17.79 13.97 5.42
N PRO A 104 -16.47 14.16 5.43
CA PRO A 104 -15.58 13.26 4.71
C PRO A 104 -15.72 11.83 5.24
N PRO A 105 -15.69 10.80 4.36
CA PRO A 105 -15.78 9.41 4.78
C PRO A 105 -14.50 9.01 5.51
N VAL A 106 -14.58 8.95 6.84
CA VAL A 106 -13.48 8.51 7.71
C VAL A 106 -13.88 7.22 8.40
N TYR A 107 -13.01 6.20 8.34
CA TYR A 107 -13.23 4.99 9.12
C TYR A 107 -13.29 5.33 10.61
N THR A 108 -14.34 4.88 11.28
CA THR A 108 -14.65 5.29 12.67
C THR A 108 -13.68 4.74 13.71
N GLY A 109 -12.86 3.74 13.34
CA GLY A 109 -11.94 3.09 14.28
C GLY A 109 -12.64 2.10 15.22
N LYS A 110 -13.77 1.50 14.81
CA LYS A 110 -14.56 0.54 15.63
C LYS A 110 -13.69 -0.50 16.35
N TRP A 111 -12.72 -1.07 15.65
CA TRP A 111 -11.81 -2.10 16.18
C TRP A 111 -10.46 -1.56 16.70
N ALA A 112 -10.24 -0.25 16.67
CA ALA A 112 -8.94 0.33 17.03
C ALA A 112 -8.60 0.15 18.52
N PHE A 113 -9.61 0.03 19.39
CA PHE A 113 -9.46 -0.10 20.84
C PHE A 113 -10.11 -1.37 21.37
N ALA A 114 -10.39 -2.34 20.50
CA ALA A 114 -10.91 -3.64 20.92
C ALA A 114 -9.93 -4.31 21.88
N SER A 115 -10.47 -4.94 22.92
CA SER A 115 -9.72 -5.76 23.86
C SER A 115 -9.23 -7.05 23.22
N ASP A 116 -8.19 -7.64 23.78
CA ASP A 116 -7.66 -8.93 23.31
C ASP A 116 -8.74 -10.02 23.31
N LYS A 117 -9.64 -9.98 24.31
CA LYS A 117 -10.78 -10.90 24.40
C LYS A 117 -11.75 -10.77 23.22
N GLU A 118 -12.14 -9.55 22.85
CA GLU A 118 -13.03 -9.32 21.70
C GLU A 118 -12.38 -9.78 20.39
N VAL A 119 -11.08 -9.57 20.25
CA VAL A 119 -10.31 -10.03 19.08
C VAL A 119 -10.23 -11.55 19.04
N GLU A 120 -9.96 -12.22 20.17
CA GLU A 120 -9.92 -13.68 20.27
C GLU A 120 -11.28 -14.31 19.97
N GLU A 121 -12.38 -13.72 20.46
CA GLU A 121 -13.73 -14.19 20.16
C GLU A 121 -14.05 -14.16 18.66
N GLU A 122 -13.67 -13.10 17.95
CA GLU A 122 -13.86 -13.03 16.49
C GLU A 122 -12.94 -13.98 15.73
N LEU A 123 -11.71 -14.16 16.18
CA LEU A 123 -10.79 -15.14 15.58
C LEU A 123 -11.32 -16.57 15.78
N ALA A 124 -11.90 -16.89 16.94
CA ALA A 124 -12.49 -18.20 17.22
C ALA A 124 -13.72 -18.50 16.36
N LYS A 125 -14.46 -17.48 15.94
CA LYS A 125 -15.58 -17.59 14.97
C LYS A 125 -15.10 -17.80 13.53
N GLY A 126 -13.81 -17.60 13.25
CA GLY A 126 -13.28 -17.61 11.90
C GLY A 126 -13.66 -16.37 11.09
N THR A 127 -14.01 -15.26 11.75
CA THR A 127 -14.39 -14.01 11.08
C THR A 127 -13.19 -13.46 10.30
N ALA A 128 -13.38 -13.20 9.00
CA ALA A 128 -12.36 -12.59 8.17
C ALA A 128 -12.02 -11.19 8.69
N TYR A 129 -10.74 -10.80 8.56
CA TYR A 129 -10.28 -9.50 9.04
C TYR A 129 -9.26 -8.88 8.10
N THR A 130 -9.10 -7.57 8.26
CA THR A 130 -8.06 -6.78 7.60
C THR A 130 -7.16 -6.12 8.64
N TYR A 131 -5.94 -5.78 8.27
CA TYR A 131 -5.08 -4.93 9.09
C TYR A 131 -5.35 -3.46 8.77
N ARG A 132 -5.52 -2.63 9.80
CA ARG A 132 -5.65 -1.18 9.66
C ARG A 132 -4.55 -0.47 10.44
N PHE A 133 -3.98 0.57 9.84
CA PHE A 133 -3.03 1.44 10.52
C PHE A 133 -3.69 2.23 11.66
N ARG A 134 -2.96 2.31 12.78
CA ARG A 134 -3.30 3.19 13.90
C ARG A 134 -2.79 4.59 13.59
N VAL A 135 -3.67 5.43 13.06
CA VAL A 135 -3.37 6.84 12.82
C VAL A 135 -3.64 7.62 14.11
N PRO A 136 -2.66 8.36 14.66
CA PRO A 136 -2.87 9.22 15.82
C PRO A 136 -4.05 10.19 15.61
N LYS A 137 -4.83 10.42 16.68
CA LYS A 137 -5.98 11.36 16.64
C LYS A 137 -5.55 12.82 16.75
N GLU A 138 -4.37 13.06 17.32
CA GLU A 138 -3.83 14.39 17.57
C GLU A 138 -2.41 14.48 17.03
N GLY A 139 -1.97 15.72 16.82
CA GLY A 139 -0.62 16.05 16.40
C GLY A 139 -0.53 16.48 14.94
N THR A 140 0.70 16.84 14.55
CA THR A 140 1.00 17.35 13.22
C THR A 140 2.02 16.44 12.55
N LEU A 141 1.65 15.88 11.41
CA LEU A 141 2.58 15.20 10.51
C LEU A 141 3.20 16.24 9.58
N LYS A 142 4.54 16.29 9.53
CA LYS A 142 5.30 17.13 8.61
C LYS A 142 6.12 16.26 7.68
N ILE A 143 6.11 16.58 6.38
CA ILE A 143 6.91 15.92 5.36
C ILE A 143 7.62 17.01 4.55
N ASN A 144 8.94 16.87 4.38
CA ASN A 144 9.71 17.72 3.50
C ASN A 144 9.78 17.06 2.12
N ASP A 145 8.95 17.54 1.20
CA ASP A 145 8.93 17.08 -0.19
C ASP A 145 9.90 17.92 -1.05
N LEU A 146 10.65 17.27 -1.94
CA LEU A 146 11.66 17.94 -2.74
C LEU A 146 11.07 19.01 -3.68
N ILE A 147 9.84 18.81 -4.17
CA ILE A 147 9.19 19.70 -5.14
C ILE A 147 8.27 20.69 -4.43
N ARG A 148 7.48 20.22 -3.46
CA ARG A 148 6.45 21.01 -2.79
C ARG A 148 6.95 21.72 -1.52
N GLY A 149 8.16 21.43 -1.05
CA GLY A 149 8.68 21.96 0.22
C GLY A 149 8.06 21.28 1.44
N GLU A 150 8.01 21.97 2.57
CA GLU A 150 7.37 21.45 3.78
C GLU A 150 5.84 21.40 3.60
N VAL A 151 5.27 20.20 3.68
CA VAL A 151 3.83 19.96 3.72
C VAL A 151 3.46 19.38 5.08
N TRP A 152 2.33 19.82 5.65
CA TRP A 152 1.89 19.36 6.95
C TRP A 152 0.39 19.06 7.02
N TRP A 153 0.03 18.14 7.90
CA TRP A 153 -1.35 17.81 8.23
C TRP A 153 -1.50 17.79 9.74
N SER A 154 -2.46 18.56 10.25
CA SER A 154 -2.84 18.54 11.65
C SER A 154 -4.13 17.76 11.82
N ARG A 155 -4.15 16.86 12.80
CA ARG A 155 -5.40 16.32 13.33
C ARG A 155 -5.69 17.05 14.63
N ILE A 156 -6.79 17.79 14.61
CA ILE A 156 -7.38 18.50 15.75
C ILE A 156 -8.56 17.65 16.22
#